data_AF-A0A0H3WGG6-F1
#
_entry.id   AF-A0A0H3WGG6-F1
#
_cell.length_a   1.000
_cell.length_b   1.000
_cell.length_c   1.000
_cell.angle_alpha   90.00
_cell.angle_beta   90.00
_cell.angle_gamma   90.00
#
_symmetry.space_group_name_H-M   'P 1'
#
loop_
_entity.id
_entity.type
_entity.pdbx_description
1 polymer ?
#
loop_
_entity_poly.entity_id
_entity_poly.type
_entity_poly.pdbx_seq_one_letter_code
_entity_poly.pdbx_strand_id
1 'polypeptide(L)'
;PFSDAIKLFTKEQMYLNYSNYMSYYFSPIISFILSLMIWMLIPYYFNMVSFNLGILFFFCCTSLGVYTLMVAGWASNSNYSLLGGLRAVAQTISYEVSMSLI
;
A
#
# COMPACT_ATOMS: atom_id res chain seq x y z
N PRO A 1 -5.98 -15.77 14.01
CA PRO A 1 -5.73 -14.32 13.84
C PRO A 1 -5.17 -13.62 15.10
N PHE A 2 -5.80 -13.77 16.27
CA PHE A 2 -5.36 -13.06 17.48
C PHE A 2 -3.95 -13.46 17.96
N SER A 3 -3.61 -14.75 17.94
CA SER A 3 -2.27 -15.23 18.32
C SER A 3 -1.16 -14.63 17.44
N ASP A 4 -1.35 -14.57 16.12
CA ASP A 4 -0.34 -14.02 15.19
C ASP A 4 -0.15 -12.50 15.37
N ALA A 5 -1.23 -11.75 15.62
CA ALA A 5 -1.16 -10.32 15.88
C ALA A 5 -0.34 -10.03 17.16
N ILE A 6 -0.65 -10.74 18.26
CA ILE A 6 0.08 -10.60 19.52
C ILE A 6 1.56 -10.96 19.34
N LYS A 7 1.86 -12.00 18.56
CA LYS A 7 3.24 -12.40 18.23
C LYS A 7 3.99 -11.33 17.45
N LEU A 8 3.35 -10.65 16.50
CA LEU A 8 4.00 -9.58 15.70
C LEU A 8 4.27 -8.32 16.53
N PHE A 9 3.36 -7.93 17.43
CA PHE A 9 3.56 -6.76 18.30
C PHE A 9 4.61 -6.97 19.40
N THR A 10 4.79 -8.21 19.86
CA THR A 10 5.75 -8.54 20.93
C THR A 10 7.14 -8.90 20.42
N LYS A 11 7.29 -9.12 19.10
CA LYS A 11 8.59 -9.45 18.50
C LYS A 11 9.49 -8.22 18.45
N GLU A 12 10.79 -8.44 18.67
CA GLU A 12 11.80 -7.39 18.51
C GLU A 12 11.77 -6.78 17.10
N GLN A 13 11.79 -5.46 17.06
CA GLN A 13 11.75 -4.71 15.81
C GLN A 13 13.14 -4.68 15.19
N MET A 14 13.29 -5.33 14.03
CA MET A 14 14.55 -5.39 13.31
C MET A 14 14.76 -4.11 12.50
N TYR A 15 15.77 -3.32 12.86
CA TYR A 15 16.23 -2.17 12.08
C TYR A 15 17.31 -2.59 11.08
N LEU A 16 17.20 -2.14 9.82
CA LEU A 16 18.25 -2.35 8.83
C LEU A 16 19.34 -1.27 9.00
N ASN A 17 20.59 -1.69 9.16
CA ASN A 17 21.72 -0.77 9.37
C ASN A 17 22.08 0.08 8.13
N TYR A 18 21.75 -0.39 6.93
CA TYR A 18 22.09 0.27 5.66
C TYR A 18 20.86 0.82 4.90
N SER A 19 19.71 0.95 5.54
CA SER A 19 18.48 1.43 4.88
C SER A 19 18.21 2.93 5.08
N ASN A 20 17.43 3.52 4.19
CA ASN A 20 16.86 4.85 4.37
C ASN A 20 15.72 4.79 5.39
N TYR A 21 16.07 4.90 6.67
CA TYR A 21 15.15 4.64 7.80
C TYR A 21 13.82 5.40 7.72
N MET A 22 13.86 6.72 7.47
CA MET A 22 12.64 7.54 7.41
C MET A 22 11.68 7.06 6.32
N SER A 23 12.19 6.88 5.11
CA SER A 23 11.38 6.43 3.97
C SER A 23 10.84 5.01 4.16
N TYR A 24 11.63 4.14 4.78
CA TYR A 24 11.23 2.76 5.06
C TYR A 24 10.10 2.71 6.09
N TYR A 25 10.17 3.52 7.16
CA TYR A 25 9.14 3.57 8.20
C TYR A 25 7.83 4.22 7.73
N PHE A 26 7.89 5.29 6.92
CA PHE A 26 6.69 5.94 6.40
C PHE A 26 5.94 5.10 5.35
N SER A 27 6.65 4.29 4.56
CA SER A 27 6.03 3.51 3.48
C SER A 27 4.85 2.60 3.92
N PRO A 28 4.96 1.77 4.98
CA PRO A 28 3.83 0.95 5.44
C PRO A 28 2.70 1.78 6.07
N ILE A 29 3.02 2.94 6.68
CA ILE A 29 2.00 3.83 7.27
C ILE A 29 1.11 4.41 6.17
N ILE A 30 1.72 4.91 5.09
CA ILE A 30 0.97 5.47 3.95
C ILE A 30 0.15 4.37 3.26
N SER A 31 0.71 3.17 3.09
CA SER A 31 -0.01 2.03 2.50
C SER A 31 -1.26 1.65 3.31
N PHE A 32 -1.14 1.63 4.65
CA PHE A 32 -2.28 1.39 5.53
C PHE A 32 -3.35 2.47 5.41
N ILE A 33 -2.96 3.76 5.39
CA ILE A 33 -3.91 4.87 5.21
C ILE A 33 -4.65 4.75 3.87
N LEU A 34 -3.95 4.47 2.77
CA LEU A 34 -4.57 4.25 1.46
C LEU A 34 -5.61 3.12 1.49
N SER A 35 -5.30 2.01 2.16
CA SER A 35 -6.25 0.89 2.30
C SER A 35 -7.54 1.29 3.03
N LEU A 36 -7.44 2.14 4.06
CA LEU A 36 -8.60 2.63 4.81
C LEU A 36 -9.43 3.62 3.99
N MET A 37 -8.78 4.46 3.17
CA MET A 37 -9.47 5.42 2.29
C MET A 37 -10.32 4.70 1.24
N ILE A 38 -9.89 3.55 0.73
CA ILE A 38 -10.67 2.74 -0.23
C ILE A 38 -11.99 2.25 0.40
N TRP A 39 -12.00 1.92 1.69
CA TRP A 39 -13.22 1.44 2.37
C TRP A 39 -14.32 2.49 2.47
N MET A 40 -13.98 3.78 2.43
CA MET A 40 -14.96 4.88 2.45
C MET A 40 -15.85 4.92 1.20
N LEU A 41 -15.47 4.25 0.12
CA LEU A 41 -16.22 4.20 -1.13
C LEU A 41 -17.43 3.27 -1.09
N ILE A 42 -17.48 2.34 -0.13
CA ILE A 42 -18.53 1.32 -0.08
C ILE A 42 -19.84 1.98 0.37
N PRO A 43 -20.95 1.84 -0.39
CA PRO A 43 -22.23 2.40 0.00
C PRO A 43 -22.78 1.63 1.21
N TYR A 44 -22.78 2.26 2.38
CA TYR A 44 -23.44 1.75 3.58
C TYR A 44 -24.88 2.23 3.64
N TYR A 45 -25.79 1.41 4.20
CA TYR A 45 -27.21 1.75 4.39
C TYR A 45 -27.41 3.07 5.16
N PHE A 46 -26.53 3.36 6.12
CA PHE A 46 -26.36 4.68 6.72
C PHE A 46 -25.15 5.33 6.07
N ASN A 47 -25.38 6.24 5.14
CA ASN A 47 -24.34 6.79 4.29
C ASN A 47 -23.38 7.67 5.12
N MET A 48 -22.09 7.32 5.19
CA MET A 48 -21.07 8.15 5.86
C MET A 48 -20.53 9.25 4.92
N VAL A 49 -20.31 8.96 3.63
CA VAL A 49 -19.92 9.93 2.60
C VAL A 49 -20.44 9.46 1.23
N SER A 50 -21.21 10.28 0.53
CA SER A 50 -21.59 10.03 -0.88
C SER A 50 -20.61 10.70 -1.83
N PHE A 51 -19.90 9.91 -2.64
CA PHE A 51 -19.09 10.42 -3.75
C PHE A 51 -19.82 10.26 -5.08
N ASN A 52 -20.03 11.36 -5.81
CA ASN A 52 -20.57 11.31 -7.18
C ASN A 52 -19.60 10.62 -8.16
N LEU A 53 -18.28 10.73 -7.92
CA LEU A 53 -17.21 10.14 -8.74
C LEU A 53 -16.45 9.05 -7.98
N GLY A 54 -17.17 8.15 -7.30
CA GLY A 54 -16.54 7.12 -6.45
C GLY A 54 -15.56 6.20 -7.19
N ILE A 55 -15.90 5.79 -8.42
CA ILE A 55 -15.04 4.93 -9.25
C ILE A 55 -13.74 5.66 -9.64
N LEU A 56 -13.81 6.95 -9.95
CA LEU A 56 -12.62 7.72 -10.32
C LEU A 56 -11.70 7.92 -9.10
N PHE A 57 -12.28 8.15 -7.92
CA PHE A 57 -11.53 8.20 -6.66
C PHE A 57 -10.86 6.86 -6.32
N PHE A 58 -11.50 5.73 -6.63
CA PHE A 58 -10.92 4.40 -6.48
C PHE A 58 -9.62 4.27 -7.29
N PHE A 59 -9.65 4.60 -8.59
CA PHE A 59 -8.47 4.56 -9.46
C PHE A 59 -7.35 5.50 -8.99
N CYS A 60 -7.69 6.69 -8.48
CA CYS A 60 -6.70 7.58 -7.89
C CYS A 60 -6.03 6.96 -6.64
N CYS A 61 -6.80 6.31 -5.78
CA CYS A 61 -6.25 5.67 -4.57
C CYS A 61 -5.35 4.47 -4.92
N THR A 62 -5.75 3.62 -5.88
CA THR A 62 -4.94 2.45 -6.25
C THR A 62 -3.63 2.86 -6.90
N SER A 63 -3.65 3.85 -7.81
CA SER A 63 -2.45 4.35 -8.49
C SER A 63 -1.46 4.99 -7.51
N LEU A 64 -1.95 5.66 -6.46
CA LEU A 64 -1.11 6.16 -5.37
C LEU A 64 -0.45 5.02 -4.56
N GLY A 65 -1.11 3.86 -4.44
CA GLY A 65 -0.58 2.67 -3.78
C GLY A 65 0.71 2.14 -4.40
N VAL A 66 0.85 2.23 -5.73
CA VAL A 66 2.05 1.77 -6.45
C VAL A 66 3.31 2.51 -6.00
N TYR A 67 3.21 3.82 -5.72
CA TYR A 67 4.34 4.60 -5.24
C TYR A 67 4.81 4.15 -3.86
N THR A 68 3.90 3.76 -2.96
CA THR A 68 4.30 3.26 -1.63
C THR A 68 5.12 1.97 -1.73
N LEU A 69 4.77 1.08 -2.66
CA LEU A 69 5.52 -0.16 -2.93
C LEU A 69 6.90 0.12 -3.49
N MET A 70 7.00 1.05 -4.45
CA MET A 70 8.28 1.45 -5.04
C MET A 70 9.22 2.06 -3.98
N VAL A 71 8.69 2.96 -3.15
CA VAL A 71 9.45 3.63 -2.08
C VAL A 71 9.93 2.62 -1.03
N ALA A 72 9.11 1.64 -0.64
CA ALA A 72 9.53 0.57 0.28
C ALA A 72 10.65 -0.30 -0.30
N GLY A 73 10.56 -0.66 -1.59
CA GLY A 73 11.56 -1.44 -2.30
C GLY A 73 12.91 -0.72 -2.40
N TRP A 74 12.89 0.58 -2.71
CA TRP A 74 14.10 1.39 -2.78
C TRP A 74 14.71 1.70 -1.41
N ALA A 75 13.89 2.04 -0.42
CA ALA A 75 14.36 2.46 0.91
C ALA A 75 15.09 1.34 1.69
N SER A 76 14.79 0.07 1.39
CA SER A 76 15.40 -1.10 2.05
C SER A 76 16.83 -1.41 1.58
N ASN A 77 17.32 -0.76 0.52
CA ASN A 77 18.73 -0.78 0.09
C ASN A 77 19.33 -2.18 -0.16
N SER A 78 18.52 -3.18 -0.52
CA SER A 78 18.99 -4.51 -0.92
C SER A 78 18.62 -4.80 -2.37
N ASN A 79 19.52 -5.42 -3.13
CA ASN A 79 19.28 -5.71 -4.55
C ASN A 79 18.05 -6.61 -4.76
N TYR A 80 17.80 -7.56 -3.85
CA TYR A 80 16.64 -8.44 -3.93
C TYR A 80 15.32 -7.73 -3.62
N SER A 81 15.30 -6.86 -2.60
CA SER A 81 14.10 -6.09 -2.28
C SER A 81 13.74 -5.10 -3.38
N LEU A 82 14.74 -4.48 -4.02
CA LEU A 82 14.52 -3.59 -5.15
C LEU A 82 13.93 -4.34 -6.36
N LEU A 83 14.51 -5.49 -6.74
CA LEU A 83 13.98 -6.32 -7.83
C LEU A 83 12.57 -6.83 -7.53
N GLY A 84 12.30 -7.24 -6.29
CA GLY A 84 10.95 -7.64 -5.85
C GLY A 84 9.95 -6.49 -5.94
N GLY A 85 10.35 -5.28 -5.50
CA GLY A 85 9.54 -4.07 -5.60
C GLY A 85 9.19 -3.70 -7.04
N LEU A 86 10.18 -3.70 -7.94
CA LEU A 86 9.96 -3.41 -9.37
C LEU A 86 9.02 -4.43 -10.03
N ARG A 87 9.14 -5.71 -9.68
CA ARG A 87 8.22 -6.75 -10.17
C ARG A 87 6.78 -6.51 -9.71
N ALA A 88 6.59 -6.18 -8.43
CA ALA A 88 5.27 -5.86 -7.89
C ALA A 88 4.67 -4.60 -8.54
N VAL A 89 5.48 -3.58 -8.79
CA VAL A 89 5.08 -2.35 -9.51
C VAL A 89 4.64 -2.67 -10.94
N ALA A 90 5.44 -3.42 -11.70
CA ALA A 90 5.07 -3.81 -13.06
C ALA A 90 3.76 -4.61 -13.09
N GLN A 91 3.57 -5.51 -12.13
CA GLN A 91 2.34 -6.30 -12.00
C GLN A 91 1.13 -5.41 -11.70
N THR A 92 1.21 -4.55 -10.69
CA THR A 92 0.10 -3.67 -10.28
C THR A 92 -0.35 -2.75 -11.42
N ILE A 93 0.58 -2.06 -12.08
CA ILE A 93 0.27 -1.18 -13.21
C ILE A 93 -0.40 -1.96 -14.36
N SER A 94 0.08 -3.17 -14.66
CA SER A 94 -0.50 -3.98 -15.74
C SER A 94 -1.98 -4.33 -15.48
N TYR A 95 -2.33 -4.62 -14.22
CA TYR A 95 -3.71 -4.91 -13.84
C TYR A 95 -4.57 -3.64 -13.77
N GLU A 96 -4.03 -2.50 -13.34
CA GLU A 96 -4.76 -1.23 -13.31
C GLU A 96 -5.25 -0.81 -14.71
N VAL A 97 -4.42 -0.97 -15.74
CA VAL A 97 -4.81 -0.66 -17.13
C VAL A 97 -6.01 -1.51 -17.56
N SER A 98 -5.94 -2.83 -17.33
CA SER A 98 -7.06 -3.72 -17.67
C SER A 98 -8.34 -3.40 -16.89
N MET A 99 -8.21 -3.04 -15.61
CA MET A 99 -9.33 -2.69 -14.74
C MET A 99 -9.96 -1.34 -15.13
N SER A 100 -9.19 -0.40 -15.67
CA SER A 100 -9.70 0.91 -16.10
C SER A 100 -10.48 0.86 -17.42
N LEU A 101 -10.22 -0.13 -18.26
CA LEU A 101 -10.83 -0.28 -19.59
C LEU A 101 -12.14 -1.08 -19.56
N ILE A 102 -12.31 -1.95 -18.55
CA ILE A 102 -13.51 -2.76 -18.30
C ILE A 102 -14.51 -1.97 -17.45
#